data_AF-Q05500-F1
#
_entry.id   AF-Q05500-F1
#
_cell.length_a   1.000
_cell.length_b   1.000
_cell.length_c   1.000
_cell.angle_alpha   90.00
_cell.angle_beta   90.00
_cell.angle_gamma   90.00
#
_symmetry.space_group_name_H-M   'P 1'
#
loop_
_entity.id
_entity.type
_entity.pdbx_description
1 polymer ?
#
loop_
_entity_poly.entity_id
_entity_poly.type
_entity_poly.pdbx_seq_one_letter_code
_entity_poly.pdbx_strand_id
1 'polypeptide(L)'
;PMETRFSFICISEEFKFKVRDALESAGLGNIIITYTNSSDREELMEVIENSDVIITSPGRYKELYEINNGRRQIINFLYSLDDGSVKALKSKLLEIKYSK
;
A
#
# COMPACT_ATOMS: atom_id res chain seq x y z
N PRO A 1 -17.14 6.52 -8.13
CA PRO A 1 -18.48 5.90 -7.99
C PRO A 1 -18.32 4.48 -7.39
N MET A 2 -19.39 3.80 -6.96
CA MET A 2 -19.27 2.45 -6.38
C MET A 2 -18.60 1.42 -7.31
N GLU A 3 -18.58 1.68 -8.62
CA GLU A 3 -17.97 0.83 -9.64
C GLU A 3 -16.48 1.15 -9.90
N THR A 4 -15.91 2.15 -9.23
CA THR A 4 -14.51 2.51 -9.42
C THR A 4 -13.61 1.34 -9.03
N ARG A 5 -12.82 0.86 -9.98
CA ARG A 5 -11.89 -0.26 -9.82
C ARG A 5 -10.57 0.27 -9.30
N PHE A 6 -10.28 -0.02 -8.03
CA PHE A 6 -8.98 0.22 -7.44
C PHE A 6 -8.09 -1.00 -7.65
N SER A 7 -6.79 -0.75 -7.82
CA SER A 7 -5.78 -1.79 -7.60
C SER A 7 -4.75 -1.34 -6.59
N PHE A 8 -4.47 -2.19 -5.62
CA PHE A 8 -3.37 -2.02 -4.68
C PHE A 8 -2.18 -2.87 -5.10
N ILE A 9 -1.08 -2.19 -5.41
CA ILE A 9 0.18 -2.81 -5.83
C ILE A 9 1.24 -2.53 -4.77
N CYS A 10 1.78 -3.58 -4.17
CA CYS A 10 2.80 -3.46 -3.13
C CYS A 10 3.88 -4.53 -3.26
N ILE A 11 4.87 -4.52 -2.37
CA ILE A 11 5.97 -5.49 -2.41
C ILE A 11 5.63 -6.75 -1.61
N SER A 12 5.01 -6.59 -0.44
CA SER A 12 4.82 -7.68 0.51
C SER A 12 3.36 -7.98 0.78
N GLU A 13 3.07 -9.26 1.01
CA GLU A 13 1.73 -9.73 1.32
C GLU A 13 1.24 -9.22 2.69
N GLU A 14 2.15 -9.09 3.66
CA GLU A 14 1.82 -8.51 4.97
C GLU A 14 1.37 -7.06 4.84
N PHE A 15 1.95 -6.31 3.91
CA PHE A 15 1.55 -4.93 3.67
C PHE A 15 0.17 -4.84 3.02
N LYS A 16 -0.15 -5.78 2.10
CA LYS A 16 -1.50 -5.94 1.54
C LYS A 16 -2.56 -6.10 2.63
N PHE A 17 -2.32 -6.95 3.62
CA PHE A 17 -3.28 -7.12 4.73
C PHE A 17 -3.42 -5.84 5.57
N LYS A 18 -2.30 -5.19 5.94
CA LYS A 18 -2.35 -3.95 6.71
C LYS A 18 -3.13 -2.83 6.02
N VAL A 19 -2.97 -2.68 4.71
CA VAL A 19 -3.70 -1.65 3.95
C VAL A 19 -5.17 -2.01 3.81
N ARG A 20 -5.51 -3.29 3.56
CA ARG A 20 -6.90 -3.74 3.56
C ARG A 20 -7.59 -3.41 4.89
N ASP A 21 -6.98 -3.77 6.01
CA ASP A 21 -7.54 -3.55 7.34
C ASP A 21 -7.68 -2.04 7.65
N ALA A 22 -6.74 -1.22 7.17
CA ALA A 22 -6.82 0.24 7.29
C ALA A 22 -7.96 0.84 6.45
N LEU A 23 -8.17 0.35 5.23
CA LEU A 23 -9.28 0.77 4.38
C LEU A 23 -10.63 0.38 4.99
N GLU A 24 -10.75 -0.84 5.51
CA GLU A 24 -11.95 -1.30 6.22
C GLU A 24 -12.25 -0.42 7.44
N SER A 25 -11.24 -0.13 8.26
CA SER A 25 -11.36 0.74 9.44
C SER A 25 -11.75 2.18 9.09
N ALA A 26 -11.43 2.63 7.88
CA ALA A 26 -11.80 3.95 7.36
C ALA A 26 -13.21 3.98 6.72
N GLY A 27 -13.97 2.87 6.76
CA GLY A 27 -15.29 2.76 6.12
C GLY A 27 -15.24 2.55 4.61
N LEU A 28 -14.07 2.18 4.07
CA LEU A 28 -13.84 1.92 2.64
C LEU A 28 -13.84 0.42 2.30
N GLY A 29 -14.31 -0.45 3.21
CA GLY A 29 -14.33 -1.91 2.99
C GLY A 29 -15.19 -2.39 1.81
N ASN A 30 -16.10 -1.54 1.31
CA ASN A 30 -17.01 -1.89 0.21
C ASN A 30 -16.52 -1.44 -1.18
N ILE A 31 -15.30 -0.90 -1.29
CA ILE A 31 -14.75 -0.51 -2.59
C ILE A 31 -14.27 -1.75 -3.37
N ILE A 32 -14.34 -1.69 -4.69
CA ILE A 32 -13.81 -2.74 -5.56
C ILE A 32 -12.29 -2.56 -5.63
N ILE A 33 -11.54 -3.45 -4.98
CA ILE A 33 -10.08 -3.38 -4.95
C ILE A 33 -9.43 -4.72 -5.27
N THR A 34 -8.60 -4.72 -6.31
CA THR A 34 -7.74 -5.86 -6.66
C THR A 34 -6.39 -5.67 -5.99
N TYR A 35 -5.82 -6.73 -5.43
CA TYR A 35 -4.54 -6.65 -4.72
C TYR A 35 -3.51 -7.55 -5.37
N THR A 36 -2.33 -7.00 -5.67
CA THR A 36 -1.19 -7.77 -6.21
C THR A 36 0.12 -7.35 -5.56
N ASN A 37 1.02 -8.31 -5.42
CA ASN A 37 2.44 -8.11 -5.12
C ASN A 37 3.35 -8.61 -6.25
N SER A 38 2.78 -8.82 -7.44
CA SER A 38 3.53 -9.28 -8.60
C SER A 38 4.65 -8.30 -8.97
N SER A 39 5.76 -8.88 -9.40
CA SER A 39 6.88 -8.17 -10.01
C SER A 39 6.95 -8.41 -11.52
N ASP A 40 6.07 -9.27 -12.05
CA ASP A 40 6.00 -9.54 -13.47
C ASP A 40 5.41 -8.35 -14.22
N ARG A 41 6.10 -7.89 -15.28
CA ARG A 41 5.71 -6.68 -15.99
C ARG A 41 4.39 -6.86 -16.75
N GLU A 42 4.11 -8.04 -17.28
CA GLU A 42 2.89 -8.31 -18.04
C GLU A 42 1.68 -8.35 -17.11
N GLU A 43 1.79 -9.04 -15.97
CA GLU A 43 0.77 -9.05 -14.92
C GLU A 43 0.49 -7.63 -14.39
N LEU A 44 1.54 -6.82 -14.19
CA LEU A 44 1.37 -5.43 -13.75
C LEU A 44 0.65 -4.57 -14.80
N MET A 45 0.98 -4.73 -16.08
CA MET A 45 0.28 -4.01 -17.15
C MET A 45 -1.20 -4.40 -17.20
N GLU A 46 -1.53 -5.68 -17.08
CA GLU A 46 -2.91 -6.16 -17.04
C GLU A 46 -3.70 -5.55 -15.87
N VAL A 47 -3.09 -5.56 -14.67
CA VAL A 47 -3.69 -4.93 -13.48
C VAL A 47 -3.91 -3.44 -13.70
N ILE A 48 -2.92 -2.72 -14.23
CA ILE A 48 -3.01 -1.27 -14.54
C ILE A 48 -4.12 -0.98 -15.55
N GLU A 49 -4.25 -1.79 -16.59
CA GLU A 49 -5.27 -1.62 -17.64
C GLU A 49 -6.67 -1.86 -17.11
N ASN A 50 -6.84 -2.81 -16.20
CA ASN A 50 -8.10 -3.14 -15.53
C ASN A 50 -8.45 -2.24 -14.34
N SER A 51 -7.63 -1.24 -14.04
CA SER A 51 -7.83 -0.31 -12.92
C SER A 51 -8.26 1.07 -13.40
N ASP A 52 -9.07 1.75 -12.60
CA ASP A 52 -9.35 3.18 -12.77
C ASP A 52 -8.40 4.02 -11.92
N VAL A 53 -8.08 3.54 -10.70
CA VAL A 53 -7.15 4.16 -9.75
C VAL A 53 -6.17 3.12 -9.21
N ILE A 54 -4.89 3.46 -9.20
CA ILE A 54 -3.83 2.61 -8.66
C ILE A 54 -3.42 3.17 -7.30
N ILE A 55 -3.45 2.35 -6.26
CA ILE A 55 -2.90 2.61 -4.94
C ILE A 55 -1.59 1.83 -4.84
N THR A 56 -0.52 2.46 -4.38
CA THR A 56 0.79 1.80 -4.29
C THR A 56 1.57 2.24 -3.07
N SER A 57 2.45 1.36 -2.56
CA SER A 57 3.47 1.78 -1.60
C SER A 57 4.55 2.66 -2.27
N PRO A 58 5.29 3.48 -1.50
CA PRO A 58 6.33 4.35 -2.05
C PRO A 58 7.40 3.61 -2.85
N GLY A 59 7.75 2.39 -2.41
CA GLY A 59 8.77 1.56 -3.06
C GLY A 59 8.41 1.11 -4.48
N ARG A 60 7.12 1.12 -4.85
CA ARG A 60 6.63 0.74 -6.18
C ARG A 60 6.16 1.93 -7.02
N TYR A 61 6.08 3.12 -6.42
CA TYR A 61 5.50 4.29 -7.06
C TYR A 61 6.19 4.66 -8.38
N LYS A 62 7.53 4.73 -8.40
CA LYS A 62 8.30 5.16 -9.58
C LYS A 62 8.08 4.21 -10.77
N GLU A 63 8.25 2.92 -10.54
CA GLU A 63 8.08 1.87 -11.56
C GLU A 63 6.66 1.87 -12.13
N LEU A 64 5.64 1.95 -11.28
CA LEU A 64 4.26 2.00 -11.74
C LEU A 64 3.94 3.28 -12.48
N TYR A 65 4.53 4.41 -12.09
CA TYR A 65 4.40 5.67 -12.81
C TYR A 65 4.95 5.56 -14.25
N GLU A 66 6.11 4.92 -14.42
CA GLU A 66 6.72 4.67 -15.72
C GLU A 66 5.88 3.71 -16.59
N ILE A 67 5.38 2.60 -16.03
CA ILE A 67 4.53 1.64 -16.76
C ILE A 67 3.16 2.25 -17.12
N ASN A 68 2.58 3.02 -16.20
CA ASN A 68 1.28 3.66 -16.38
C ASN A 68 1.29 4.72 -17.50
N ASN A 69 2.40 5.42 -17.70
CA ASN A 69 2.55 6.49 -18.72
C ASN A 69 1.41 7.53 -18.67
N GLY A 70 1.01 7.93 -17.46
CA GLY A 70 -0.05 8.92 -17.23
C GLY A 70 -1.49 8.47 -17.52
N ARG A 71 -1.73 7.18 -17.82
CA ARG A 71 -3.07 6.67 -18.20
C ARG A 71 -4.07 6.62 -17.03
N ARG A 72 -3.60 6.26 -15.83
CA ARG A 72 -4.40 6.12 -14.61
C ARG A 72 -3.91 7.05 -13.51
N GLN A 73 -4.79 7.39 -12.58
CA GLN A 73 -4.39 8.08 -11.35
C GLN A 73 -3.61 7.11 -10.46
N ILE A 74 -2.45 7.54 -9.95
CA ILE A 74 -1.66 6.79 -8.98
C ILE A 74 -1.67 7.53 -7.64
N ILE A 75 -2.09 6.84 -6.59
CA ILE A 75 -2.09 7.30 -5.21
C ILE A 75 -0.93 6.61 -4.48
N ASN A 76 0.01 7.40 -3.98
CA ASN A 76 1.07 6.90 -3.11
C ASN A 76 0.55 6.75 -1.68
N PHE A 77 0.37 5.51 -1.23
CA PHE A 77 -0.11 5.19 0.11
C PHE A 77 1.06 5.17 1.11
N LEU A 78 1.17 6.25 1.89
CA LEU A 78 2.15 6.37 2.96
C LEU A 78 1.61 5.74 4.24
N TYR A 79 2.32 4.73 4.74
CA TYR A 79 2.06 4.14 6.06
C TYR A 79 3.20 4.50 7.00
N SER A 80 2.92 5.34 7.99
CA SER A 80 3.88 5.80 8.98
C SER A 80 3.50 5.35 10.38
N LEU A 81 4.51 5.17 11.23
CA LEU A 81 4.31 5.02 12.68
C LEU A 81 3.94 6.38 13.27
N ASP A 82 2.96 6.41 14.17
CA ASP A 82 2.65 7.61 14.95
C ASP A 82 3.70 7.88 16.04
N ASP A 83 3.76 9.11 16.54
CA ASP A 83 4.72 9.53 17.55
C ASP A 83 4.64 8.71 18.86
N GLY A 84 3.44 8.26 19.22
CA GLY A 84 3.21 7.40 20.38
C GLY A 84 3.87 6.03 20.19
N SER A 85 3.65 5.41 19.03
CA SER A 85 4.32 4.16 18.65
C SER A 85 5.84 4.30 18.62
N VAL A 86 6.38 5.39 18.06
CA VAL A 86 7.83 5.65 18.05
C VAL A 86 8.38 5.77 19.47
N LYS A 87 7.68 6.49 20.37
CA LYS A 87 8.08 6.65 21.76
C LYS A 87 8.07 5.32 22.52
N ALA A 88 7.03 4.51 22.32
CA ALA A 88 6.91 3.18 22.93
C ALA A 88 8.07 2.27 22.51
N LEU A 89 8.39 2.22 21.22
CA LEU A 89 9.52 1.45 20.69
C LEU A 89 10.86 1.93 21.26
N LYS A 90 11.09 3.26 21.30
CA LYS A 90 12.31 3.84 21.90
C LYS A 90 12.44 3.46 23.38
N SER A 91 11.36 3.53 24.15
CA SER A 91 11.36 3.14 25.56
C SER A 91 11.72 1.65 25.73
N LYS A 92 11.16 0.77 24.89
CA LYS A 92 11.45 -0.67 24.97
C LYS A 92 12.89 -0.99 24.58
N LEU A 93 13.44 -0.31 23.58
CA LEU A 93 14.85 -0.44 23.20
C LEU A 93 15.80 -0.03 24.34
N LEU A 94 15.48 1.04 25.08
CA LEU A 94 16.26 1.47 26.24
C LEU A 94 16.21 0.41 27.35
N GLU A 95 15.01 -0.08 27.70
CA GLU A 95 14.84 -1.15 28.70
C GLU A 95 15.71 -2.37 28.37
N ILE A 96 15.64 -2.87 27.13
CA ILE A 96 16.45 -4.03 26.68
C ILE A 96 17.95 -3.74 26.77
N LYS A 97 18.38 -2.50 26.47
CA LYS A 97 19.80 -2.10 26.54
C LYS A 97 20.30 -2.01 27.98
N TYR A 98 19.47 -1.58 28.93
CA TYR A 98 19.84 -1.47 30.34
C TYR A 98 19.61 -2.75 31.15
N SER A 99 18.89 -3.74 30.59
CA SER A 99 18.78 -5.10 31.15
C SER A 99 19.89 -6.06 30.68
N LYS A 100 20.87 -5.57 29.91
CA LYS A 100 22.11 -6.29 29.57
C LYS A 100 23.30 -5.64 30.26
#